data_AF-A0A1Q6IK36-F1
#
_entry.id   AF-A0A1Q6IK36-F1
#
_cell.length_a   1.000
_cell.length_b   1.000
_cell.length_c   1.000
_cell.angle_alpha   90.00
_cell.angle_beta   90.00
_cell.angle_gamma   90.00
#
_symmetry.space_group_name_H-M   'P 1'
#
loop_
_entity.id
_entity.type
_entity.pdbx_description
1 polymer ?
#
loop_
_entity_poly.entity_id
_entity_poly.type
_entity_poly.pdbx_seq_one_letter_code
_entity_poly.pdbx_strand_id
1 'polypeptide(L)'
;MPEEQVYVVTDRDGKAYVKRVKNRLDKGFIVCMSDNPDKAYYPNFNLQTDEIHTIWHAEWYISAKMPNIHQTYYTKVSQLEDDMAEMKNDITMLKRLLKH
;
A
#
# COMPACT_ATOMS: atom_id res chain seq x y z
N MET A 1 3.29 12.28 5.83
CA MET A 1 2.35 11.31 6.41
C MET A 1 0.95 11.87 6.22
N PRO A 2 0.14 11.31 5.31
CA PRO A 2 -1.24 11.76 5.11
C PRO A 2 -2.05 11.75 6.41
N GLU A 3 -2.85 12.79 6.63
CA GLU A 3 -3.76 12.85 7.78
C GLU A 3 -4.85 11.78 7.66
N GLU A 4 -5.46 11.43 8.79
CA GLU A 4 -6.59 10.49 8.90
C GLU A 4 -6.33 9.04 8.45
N GLN A 5 -5.12 8.67 8.08
CA GLN A 5 -4.76 7.29 7.77
C GLN A 5 -4.45 6.47 9.03
N VAL A 6 -4.58 5.14 8.91
CA VAL A 6 -4.25 4.20 9.98
C VAL A 6 -2.78 3.77 9.85
N TYR A 7 -2.09 3.72 10.98
CA TYR A 7 -0.70 3.35 11.04
C TYR A 7 -0.45 2.32 12.14
N VAL A 8 0.53 1.46 11.91
CA VAL A 8 1.17 0.68 12.96
C VAL A 8 2.38 1.47 13.45
N VAL A 9 2.38 1.85 14.73
CA VAL A 9 3.52 2.51 15.38
C VAL A 9 4.11 1.54 16.38
N THR A 10 5.42 1.34 16.35
CA THR A 10 6.14 0.62 17.40
C THR A 10 7.00 1.57 18.21
N ASP A 11 6.99 1.40 19.52
CA ASP A 11 7.92 2.10 20.41
C ASP A 11 9.22 1.30 20.60
N ARG A 12 10.20 1.90 21.27
CA ARG A 12 11.49 1.27 21.57
C ARG A 12 11.42 0.25 22.71
N ASP A 13 10.35 0.24 23.48
CA ASP A 13 10.09 -0.75 24.54
C ASP A 13 9.44 -2.04 23.98
N GLY A 14 9.15 -2.08 22.68
CA GLY A 14 8.59 -3.23 21.99
C GLY A 14 7.06 -3.28 21.94
N LYS A 15 6.36 -2.21 22.35
CA LYS A 15 4.90 -2.11 22.20
C LYS A 15 4.55 -1.69 20.77
N ALA A 16 3.42 -2.19 20.30
CA ALA A 16 2.88 -1.85 18.99
C ALA A 16 1.45 -1.32 19.12
N TYR A 17 1.15 -0.28 18.34
CA TYR A 17 -0.12 0.42 18.36
C TYR A 17 -0.68 0.52 16.95
N VAL A 18 -1.96 0.20 16.77
CA VAL A 18 -2.70 0.47 15.53
C VAL A 18 -3.64 1.64 15.79
N LYS A 19 -3.31 2.81 15.24
CA LYS A 19 -4.01 4.08 15.52
C LYS A 19 -4.03 4.99 14.30
N ARG A 20 -4.97 5.94 14.28
CA ARG A 20 -4.83 7.11 13.39
C ARG A 20 -3.78 8.02 13.99
N VAL A 21 -2.85 8.48 13.15
CA VAL A 21 -1.73 9.29 13.62
C VAL A 21 -1.84 10.69 13.07
N LYS A 22 -1.82 11.68 13.97
CA LYS A 22 -1.60 13.07 13.57
C LYS A 22 -0.10 13.36 13.59
N ASN A 23 0.44 13.72 12.44
CA ASN A 23 1.86 13.98 12.31
C ASN A 23 2.19 15.34 12.92
N ARG A 24 3.00 15.34 13.98
CA ARG A 24 3.57 16.55 14.60
C ARG A 24 5.07 16.38 14.85
N LEU A 25 5.75 15.62 14.00
CA LEU A 25 7.18 15.37 14.13
C LEU A 25 8.01 16.66 14.06
N ASP A 26 7.48 17.71 13.43
CA ASP A 26 8.03 19.08 13.49
C ASP A 26 8.11 19.64 14.92
N LYS A 27 7.21 19.18 15.80
CA LYS A 27 7.16 19.51 17.23
C LYS A 27 7.76 18.42 18.12
N GLY A 28 8.34 17.38 17.53
CA GLY A 28 9.03 16.31 18.25
C GLY A 28 8.15 15.14 18.72
N PHE A 29 6.88 15.06 18.34
CA PHE A 29 6.00 13.96 18.75
C PHE A 29 4.93 13.62 17.70
N ILE A 30 4.25 12.50 17.87
CA ILE A 30 3.03 12.18 17.13
C ILE A 30 1.84 12.07 18.10
N VAL A 31 0.63 12.28 17.59
CA VAL A 31 -0.60 12.01 18.36
C VAL A 31 -1.26 10.74 17.84
N CYS A 32 -1.36 9.74 18.71
CA CYS A 32 -2.04 8.47 18.46
C CYS A 32 -3.50 8.59 18.88
N MET A 33 -4.41 8.48 17.92
CA MET A 33 -5.85 8.64 18.13
C MET A 33 -6.59 7.32 18.00
N SER A 34 -7.45 7.03 18.97
CA SER A 34 -8.33 5.86 18.93
C SER A 34 -9.58 6.17 18.11
N ASP A 35 -10.06 5.22 17.31
CA ASP A 35 -11.35 5.36 16.60
C ASP A 35 -12.56 5.07 17.50
N ASN A 36 -12.33 4.61 18.74
CA ASN A 36 -13.42 4.40 19.68
C ASN A 36 -14.07 5.75 20.08
N PRO A 37 -15.40 5.91 19.96
CA PRO A 37 -16.11 7.10 20.44
C PRO A 37 -15.97 7.31 21.96
N ASP A 38 -15.77 6.25 22.73
CA ASP A 38 -15.53 6.36 24.18
C ASP A 38 -14.10 6.82 24.48
N LYS A 39 -13.94 8.15 24.57
CA LYS A 39 -12.65 8.78 24.86
C LYS A 39 -12.25 8.72 26.33
N ALA A 40 -13.16 8.37 27.24
CA ALA A 40 -12.83 8.23 28.65
C ALA A 40 -11.93 7.00 28.86
N TYR A 41 -12.27 5.89 28.22
CA TYR A 41 -11.48 4.65 28.29
C TYR A 41 -10.40 4.55 27.21
N TYR A 42 -10.56 5.25 26.09
CA TYR A 42 -9.62 5.22 24.97
C TYR A 42 -9.12 6.62 24.60
N PRO A 43 -8.42 7.30 25.52
CA PRO A 43 -7.89 8.63 25.27
C PRO A 43 -6.84 8.61 24.17
N ASN A 44 -6.66 9.76 23.53
CA ASN A 44 -5.51 9.97 22.66
C ASN A 44 -4.25 10.10 23.53
N PHE A 45 -3.13 9.64 23.00
CA PHE A 45 -1.83 9.77 23.68
C PHE A 45 -0.77 10.23 22.69
N ASN A 46 0.31 10.79 23.22
CA ASN A 46 1.44 11.21 22.40
C ASN A 46 2.56 10.18 22.52
N LEU A 47 3.30 10.00 21.43
CA LEU A 47 4.60 9.33 21.44
C LEU A 47 5.65 10.34 21.00
N GLN A 48 6.70 10.49 21.81
CA GLN A 48 7.83 11.35 21.48
C GLN A 48 8.69 10.69 20.40
N THR A 49 9.42 11.50 19.64
CA THR A 49 10.22 11.00 18.50
C THR A 49 11.31 10.03 18.94
N ASP A 50 11.85 10.22 20.15
CA ASP A 50 12.84 9.33 20.77
C ASP A 50 12.23 8.03 21.31
N GLU A 51 10.93 7.99 21.62
CA GLU A 51 10.21 6.77 22.00
C GLU A 51 9.86 5.90 20.80
N ILE A 52 9.75 6.50 19.60
CA ILE A 52 9.34 5.80 18.38
C ILE A 52 10.50 4.94 17.84
N HIS A 53 10.18 3.71 17.48
CA HIS A 53 11.06 2.82 16.74
C HIS A 53 10.73 2.83 15.24
N THR A 54 9.49 2.49 14.85
CA THR A 54 9.06 2.51 13.43
C THR A 54 7.59 2.89 13.28
N ILE A 55 7.24 3.39 12.08
CA ILE A 55 5.88 3.75 11.69
C ILE A 55 5.59 3.15 10.31
N TRP A 56 4.52 2.35 10.22
CA TRP A 56 4.08 1.68 8.99
C TRP A 56 2.66 2.14 8.62
N HIS A 57 2.44 2.48 7.36
CA HIS A 57 1.08 2.71 6.85
C HIS A 57 0.37 1.37 6.71
N ALA A 58 -0.85 1.28 7.26
CA ALA A 58 -1.61 0.05 7.29
C ALA A 58 -2.85 0.16 6.40
N GLU A 59 -2.96 -0.73 5.43
CA GLU A 59 -4.15 -0.89 4.60
C GLU A 59 -4.73 -2.29 4.83
N TRP A 60 -6.00 -2.35 5.21
CA TRP A 60 -6.71 -3.61 5.41
C TRP A 60 -7.74 -3.80 4.30
N TYR A 61 -7.62 -4.91 3.59
CA TYR A 61 -8.57 -5.31 2.57
C TYR A 61 -9.30 -6.57 3.05
N ILE A 62 -10.54 -6.40 3.47
CA ILE A 62 -11.44 -7.53 3.75
C ILE A 62 -12.23 -7.77 2.46
N SER A 63 -12.08 -8.97 1.88
CA SER A 63 -12.78 -9.34 0.65
C SER A 63 -13.47 -10.69 0.79
N ALA A 64 -14.68 -10.80 0.24
CA ALA A 64 -15.44 -12.05 0.15
C ALA A 64 -14.84 -13.05 -0.86
N LYS A 65 -13.93 -12.59 -1.72
CA LYS A 65 -13.14 -13.43 -2.64
C LYS A 65 -11.68 -13.03 -2.52
N MET A 66 -10.76 -13.98 -2.40
CA MET A 66 -9.33 -13.73 -2.57
C MET A 66 -8.96 -14.03 -4.03
N PRO A 67 -9.10 -13.08 -4.97
CA PRO A 67 -8.63 -13.30 -6.33
C PRO A 67 -7.13 -13.51 -6.28
N ASN A 68 -6.65 -14.54 -6.97
CA ASN A 68 -5.23 -14.77 -7.12
C ASN A 68 -4.65 -13.65 -8.02
N ILE A 69 -4.06 -12.63 -7.40
CA ILE A 69 -3.47 -11.48 -8.10
C ILE A 69 -2.41 -11.90 -9.12
N HIS A 70 -1.70 -13.00 -8.84
CA HIS A 70 -0.71 -13.54 -9.77
C HIS A 70 -1.39 -14.12 -11.01
N GLN A 71 -2.54 -14.78 -10.87
CA GLN A 71 -3.26 -15.32 -12.01
C GLN A 71 -3.67 -14.21 -12.99
N THR A 72 -4.27 -13.12 -12.48
CA THR A 72 -4.64 -11.97 -13.32
C THR A 72 -3.41 -11.32 -13.97
N TYR A 73 -2.29 -11.23 -13.24
CA TYR A 73 -1.05 -10.66 -13.77
C TYR A 73 -0.46 -11.53 -14.88
N TYR A 74 -0.32 -12.84 -14.65
CA TYR A 74 0.19 -13.78 -15.65
C TYR A 74 -0.72 -13.88 -16.88
N THR A 75 -2.05 -13.83 -16.70
CA THR A 75 -2.99 -13.77 -17.83
C THR A 75 -2.81 -12.50 -18.66
N LYS A 76 -2.63 -11.34 -18.02
CA LYS A 76 -2.38 -10.08 -18.73
C LYS A 76 -1.03 -10.09 -19.46
N VAL A 77 0.02 -10.65 -18.85
CA VAL A 77 1.33 -10.78 -19.49
C VAL A 77 1.26 -11.72 -20.70
N SER A 78 0.63 -12.89 -20.54
CA SER A 78 0.43 -13.85 -21.65
C SER A 78 -0.32 -13.20 -22.82
N GLN A 79 -1.38 -12.45 -22.55
CA GLN A 79 -2.13 -11.75 -23.60
C GLN A 79 -1.25 -10.74 -24.34
N LEU A 80 -0.42 -9.98 -23.60
CA LEU A 80 0.52 -9.02 -24.21
C LEU A 80 1.61 -9.71 -25.05
N GLU A 81 2.08 -10.89 -24.63
CA GLU A 81 3.04 -11.68 -25.39
C GLU A 81 2.44 -12.18 -26.71
N ASP A 82 1.18 -12.64 -26.67
CA ASP A 82 0.43 -13.08 -27.85
C ASP A 82 0.21 -11.92 -28.84
N ASP A 83 -0.29 -10.77 -28.36
CA ASP A 83 -0.50 -9.57 -29.17
C ASP A 83 0.82 -9.09 -29.81
N MET A 84 1.93 -9.17 -29.08
CA MET A 84 3.25 -8.81 -29.62
C MET A 84 3.75 -9.80 -30.69
N ALA A 85 3.44 -11.09 -30.54
CA ALA A 85 3.76 -12.09 -31.55
C ALA A 85 2.97 -11.84 -32.85
N GLU A 86 1.69 -11.47 -32.74
CA GLU A 86 0.85 -11.09 -33.88
C GLU A 86 1.40 -9.86 -34.60
N MET A 87 1.73 -8.78 -33.88
CA MET A 87 2.34 -7.59 -34.49
C MET A 87 3.66 -7.89 -35.22
N LYS A 88 4.50 -8.77 -34.66
CA LYS A 88 5.77 -9.17 -35.31
C LYS A 88 5.51 -9.91 -36.62
N ASN A 89 4.48 -10.74 -36.67
CA ASN A 89 4.08 -11.45 -37.88
C ASN A 89 3.58 -10.47 -38.95
N ASP A 90 2.73 -9.52 -38.57
CA ASP A 90 2.23 -8.47 -39.48
C ASP A 90 3.36 -7.62 -40.06
N ILE A 91 4.29 -7.18 -39.22
CA ILE A 91 5.49 -6.43 -39.66
C ILE A 91 6.32 -7.27 -40.64
N THR A 92 6.44 -8.58 -40.39
CA THR A 92 7.19 -9.48 -41.28
C THR A 92 6.48 -9.63 -42.63
N MET A 93 5.15 -9.74 -42.62
CA MET A 93 4.34 -9.81 -43.83
C MET A 93 4.42 -8.52 -44.65
N LEU A 94 4.27 -7.36 -44.01
CA LEU A 94 4.44 -6.05 -44.64
C LEU A 94 5.83 -5.88 -45.26
N LYS A 95 6.89 -6.28 -44.54
CA LYS A 95 8.27 -6.27 -45.06
C LYS A 95 8.46 -7.14 -46.30
N ARG A 96 7.72 -8.24 -46.44
CA ARG A 96 7.76 -9.09 -47.65
C ARG A 96 7.05 -8.43 -48.82
N LEU A 97 5.90 -7.80 -48.56
CA LEU A 97 5.13 -7.09 -49.59
C LEU A 97 5.88 -5.87 -50.14
N LEU A 98 6.64 -5.16 -49.30
CA LEU A 98 7.45 -3.99 -49.69
C LEU A 98 8.76 -4.35 -50.41
N LYS A 99 9.12 -5.63 -50.50
CA LYS A 99 10.33 -6.11 -51.22
C LYS A 99 10.04 -6.47 -52.69
N HIS A 100 8.80 -6.31 -53.14
CA HIS A 100 8.37 -6.39 -54.53
C HIS A 100 7.90 -5.01 -55.00
#